data_AF-A0A6H0ZIG0-F1
#
_entry.id   AF-A0A6H0ZIG0-F1
#
_cell.length_a   1.000
_cell.length_b   1.000
_cell.length_c   1.000
_cell.angle_alpha   90.00
_cell.angle_beta   90.00
_cell.angle_gamma   90.00
#
_symmetry.space_group_name_H-M   'P 1'
#
loop_
_entity.id
_entity.type
_entity.pdbx_description
1 polymer ?
#
loop_
_entity_poly.entity_id
_entity_poly.type
_entity_poly.pdbx_seq_one_letter_code
_entity_poly.pdbx_strand_id
1 'polypeptide(L)' 'MTNSDASKAQSALGRAIQLWNQGRNISFQHAQELREEGYDVAALRRFHFKLAY' A
#
# COMPACT_ATOMS: atom_id res chain seq x y z
N MET A 1 10.45 10.30 -16.25
CA MET A 1 10.01 9.86 -14.91
C MET A 1 10.16 11.01 -13.94
N THR A 2 9.10 11.43 -13.25
CA THR A 2 9.17 12.51 -12.26
C THR A 2 9.67 11.93 -10.93
N ASN A 3 10.61 12.59 -10.25
CA ASN A 3 11.19 12.14 -8.97
C ASN A 3 10.13 11.82 -7.90
N SER A 4 8.94 12.41 -8.01
CA SER A 4 7.79 12.21 -7.13
C SER A 4 7.27 10.77 -7.12
N ASP A 5 7.35 10.03 -8.23
CA ASP A 5 6.90 8.63 -8.29
C ASP A 5 7.85 7.67 -7.59
N ALA A 6 9.15 7.93 -7.65
CA ALA A 6 10.17 7.12 -7.00
C ALA A 6 10.07 7.23 -5.47
N SER A 7 9.88 8.45 -4.95
CA SER A 7 9.65 8.67 -3.51
C SER A 7 8.33 8.08 -3.04
N LYS A 8 7.28 8.11 -3.87
CA LYS A 8 6.00 7.44 -3.57
C LYS A 8 6.12 5.92 -3.58
N ALA A 9 6.90 5.34 -4.48
CA ALA A 9 7.17 3.89 -4.50
C ALA A 9 7.99 3.43 -3.27
N GLN A 10 8.78 4.31 -2.67
CA GLN A 10 9.55 4.04 -1.47
C GLN A 10 8.74 4.13 -0.16
N SER A 11 7.58 4.79 -0.15
CA SER A 11 6.74 4.88 1.06
C SER A 11 6.12 3.54 1.44
N ALA A 12 5.66 3.39 2.69
CA ALA A 12 4.94 2.18 3.10
C ALA A 12 3.70 1.94 2.24
N LEU A 13 2.99 3.02 1.86
CA LEU A 13 1.83 2.97 0.97
C LEU A 13 2.18 2.51 -0.44
N GLY A 14 3.25 3.05 -1.05
CA GLY A 14 3.65 2.64 -2.40
C GLY A 14 4.02 1.17 -2.46
N ARG A 15 4.74 0.67 -1.46
CA ARG A 15 5.10 -0.74 -1.33
C ARG A 15 3.85 -1.63 -1.15
N ALA A 16 2.88 -1.17 -0.36
CA ALA A 16 1.61 -1.89 -0.17
C ALA A 16 0.79 -1.98 -1.46
N ILE A 17 0.66 -0.87 -2.20
CA ILE A 17 -0.05 -0.83 -3.50
C ILE A 17 0.63 -1.75 -4.52
N GLN A 18 1.97 -1.75 -4.59
CA GLN A 18 2.70 -2.66 -5.48
C GLN A 18 2.44 -4.13 -5.17
N LEU A 19 2.42 -4.50 -3.88
CA LEU A 19 2.11 -5.87 -3.46
C LEU A 19 0.65 -6.24 -3.80
N TRP A 20 -0.31 -5.36 -3.53
CA TRP A 20 -1.70 -5.61 -3.87
C TRP A 20 -1.95 -5.68 -5.38
N ASN A 21 -1.24 -4.90 -6.19
CA ASN A 21 -1.27 -5.00 -7.65
C ASN A 21 -0.78 -6.36 -8.17
N GLN A 22 0.10 -7.03 -7.41
CA GLN A 22 0.53 -8.40 -7.69
C GLN A 22 -0.45 -9.46 -7.13
N GLY A 23 -1.57 -9.04 -6.51
CA GLY A 23 -2.50 -9.94 -5.81
C GLY A 23 -1.94 -10.48 -4.48
N ARG A 24 -0.85 -9.91 -3.97
CA ARG A 24 -0.19 -10.35 -2.73
C ARG A 24 -0.67 -9.54 -1.55
N ASN A 25 -0.70 -10.17 -0.37
CA ASN A 25 -0.95 -9.45 0.88
C ASN A 25 0.35 -8.81 1.40
N ILE A 26 0.20 -7.72 2.15
CA ILE A 26 1.31 -7.10 2.89
C ILE A 26 1.59 -7.86 4.18
N SER A 27 2.84 -7.80 4.64
CA SER A 27 3.24 -8.37 5.94
C SER A 27 2.66 -7.57 7.11
N PHE A 28 2.70 -8.15 8.31
CA PHE A 28 2.28 -7.45 9.54
C PHE A 28 3.12 -6.19 9.78
N GLN A 29 4.43 -6.25 9.57
CA GLN A 29 5.33 -5.11 9.71
C GLN A 29 4.94 -3.97 8.77
N HIS A 30 4.66 -4.25 7.50
CA HIS A 30 4.17 -3.23 6.55
C HIS A 30 2.83 -2.64 6.97
N ALA A 31 1.92 -3.47 7.50
CA ALA A 31 0.65 -2.98 8.02
C ALA A 31 0.84 -2.08 9.25
N GLN A 32 1.85 -2.33 10.08
CA GLN A 32 2.19 -1.47 11.20
C GLN A 32 2.75 -0.12 10.72
N GLU A 33 3.72 -0.12 9.80
CA GLU A 33 4.27 1.10 9.19
C GLU A 33 3.18 2.00 8.62
N LEU A 34 2.21 1.42 7.90
CA LEU A 34 1.06 2.16 7.37
C LEU A 34 0.21 2.81 8.46
N ARG A 35 -0.03 2.10 9.58
CA ARG A 35 -0.80 2.67 10.70
C ARG A 35 -0.04 3.78 11.40
N GLU A 36 1.28 3.63 11.56
CA GLU A 36 2.15 4.67 12.13
C GLU A 36 2.18 5.93 11.25
N GLU A 37 2.12 5.77 9.93
CA GLU A 37 1.93 6.87 8.98
C GLU A 37 0.49 7.45 8.97
N GLY A 38 -0.45 6.86 9.73
CA GLY A 38 -1.83 7.34 9.88
C GLY A 38 -2.84 6.73 8.90
N TYR A 39 -2.46 5.70 8.14
CA TYR A 39 -3.34 5.04 7.19
C TYR A 39 -4.20 3.95 7.84
N ASP A 40 -5.47 3.89 7.43
CA ASP A 40 -6.33 2.73 7.70
C ASP A 40 -6.06 1.62 6.68
N VAL A 41 -5.24 0.65 7.08
CA VAL A 41 -4.86 -0.52 6.29
C VAL A 41 -6.08 -1.34 5.85
N ALA A 42 -7.10 -1.47 6.70
CA ALA A 42 -8.27 -2.28 6.40
C ALA A 42 -9.11 -1.60 5.31
N ALA A 43 -9.29 -0.28 5.41
CA ALA A 43 -9.96 0.51 4.38
C ALA A 43 -9.20 0.47 3.05
N LEU A 44 -7.87 0.66 3.07
CA LEU A 44 -7.01 0.61 1.89
C LEU A 44 -7.09 -0.75 1.18
N ARG A 45 -6.95 -1.84 1.94
CA ARG A 45 -7.04 -3.20 1.41
C ARG A 45 -8.42 -3.46 0.81
N ARG A 46 -9.49 -3.07 1.51
CA ARG A 46 -10.86 -3.22 1.01
C ARG A 46 -11.06 -2.45 -0.29
N PHE A 47 -10.62 -1.20 -0.37
CA PHE A 47 -10.71 -0.39 -1.58
C PHE A 47 -9.99 -1.07 -2.75
N HIS A 48 -8.75 -1.51 -2.53
CA HIS A 48 -7.94 -2.15 -3.56
C HIS A 48 -8.55 -3.44 -4.11
N PHE A 49 -9.06 -4.32 -3.25
CA PHE A 49 -9.65 -5.60 -3.67
C PHE A 49 -11.13 -5.49 -4.08
N LYS A 50 -11.88 -4.49 -3.59
CA LYS A 50 -13.27 -4.24 -3.98
C LYS A 50 -13.38 -3.64 -5.39
N LEU A 51 -12.35 -2.92 -5.84
CA LEU A 51 -12.26 -2.37 -7.20
C LEU A 51 -11.65 -3.35 -8.22
N ALA A 52 -11.24 -4.55 -7.80
CA ALA A 52 -10.60 -5.53 -8.70
C ALA A 52 -11.61 -6.48 -9.38
N TYR A 53 -12.90 -6.13 -9.41
CA TYR A 53 -13.99 -6.92 -10.01
C TYR A 53 -14.44 -6.36 -11.36
#